data_AF-A0A0N1LD83-F1
#
_entry.id   AF-A0A0N1LD83-F1
#
_cell.length_a   1.000
_cell.length_b   1.000
_cell.length_c   1.000
_cell.angle_alpha   90.00
_cell.angle_beta   90.00
_cell.angle_gamma   90.00
#
_symmetry.space_group_name_H-M   'P 1'
#
loop_
_entity.id
_entity.type
_entity.pdbx_description
1 polymer ?
#
loop_
_entity_poly.entity_id
_entity_poly.type
_entity_poly.pdbx_seq_one_letter_code
_entity_poly.pdbx_strand_id
1 'polypeptide(L)'
;MIWKIVYLPALLGLNYLLWTQEWGSAYLSAIILLTFLVFMPRQLLHPNNMLFGFYALYVVVSSFLNLILEWIGWDYVLPGGQQVFWNEISKYTLLQVEFTFLVLYLGFYLFTRDRVAKPVESPKIHVNTTTVWMLIGVNIVLVLWFLESTAGIAAWINDYSVTYLSEREGHGLLNIITITVGNALAFILGMWTHTARNKLLPIVLAVIALGLQAYMNGFKGRLIFLMLLYFAPWLMMIELRLKTLVAIAVAFFSLLYLTTLVRTEGYYASAPFFLEMLINYFNAYQLHDWVVMSRNPALLETVGQIFTKPAQVFGLAGPDADFDISVMLTKEFFPDQWYLESATQQWPLETEAYLNYYGFYLSWVPLLLYAYIVSRLFHAAVTLRNTWILPLFVLEFNRIFTVMRGTLVPWEVFFMIAQYPAVYIMTRLCLSRAERSLQFPKGSEKDQPRA
;
A
#
# COMPACT_ATOMS: atom_id res chain seq x y z
N MET A 1 -16.50 12.92 -23.02
CA MET A 1 -16.87 11.97 -24.09
C MET A 1 -15.79 11.92 -25.18
N ILE A 2 -15.35 13.07 -25.71
CA ILE A 2 -14.27 13.18 -26.72
C ILE A 2 -12.97 12.46 -26.31
N TRP A 3 -12.50 12.64 -25.07
CA TRP A 3 -11.25 12.01 -24.59
C TRP A 3 -11.23 10.48 -24.67
N LYS A 4 -12.40 9.81 -24.61
CA LYS A 4 -12.47 8.35 -24.74
C LYS A 4 -12.38 7.87 -26.19
N ILE A 5 -12.74 8.72 -27.15
CA ILE A 5 -12.64 8.44 -28.59
C ILE A 5 -11.18 8.54 -29.04
N VAL A 6 -10.45 9.53 -28.52
CA VAL A 6 -9.04 9.77 -28.86
C VAL A 6 -8.09 8.84 -28.08
N TYR A 7 -8.55 8.25 -26.97
CA TYR A 7 -7.72 7.39 -26.11
C TYR A 7 -7.10 6.22 -26.86
N LEU A 8 -7.88 5.46 -27.63
CA LEU A 8 -7.38 4.25 -28.29
C LEU A 8 -6.34 4.59 -29.40
N PRO A 9 -6.58 5.55 -30.32
CA PRO A 9 -5.55 6.00 -31.25
C PRO A 9 -4.27 6.50 -30.56
N ALA A 10 -4.40 7.26 -29.46
CA ALA A 10 -3.26 7.75 -28.71
C ALA A 10 -2.47 6.61 -28.03
N LEU A 11 -3.17 5.65 -27.44
CA LEU A 11 -2.56 4.46 -26.83
C LEU A 11 -1.78 3.65 -27.86
N LEU A 12 -2.34 3.43 -29.06
CA LEU A 12 -1.67 2.73 -30.15
C LEU A 12 -0.42 3.47 -30.63
N GLY A 13 -0.51 4.80 -30.78
CA GLY A 13 0.65 5.63 -31.15
C GLY A 13 1.76 5.58 -30.10
N LEU A 14 1.40 5.65 -28.81
CA LEU A 14 2.38 5.53 -27.72
C LEU A 14 3.00 4.13 -27.64
N ASN A 15 2.22 3.07 -27.88
CA ASN A 15 2.74 1.70 -27.97
C ASN A 15 3.76 1.54 -29.11
N TYR A 16 3.47 2.12 -30.28
CA TYR A 16 4.42 2.13 -31.40
C TYR A 16 5.73 2.83 -31.01
N LEU A 17 5.66 3.95 -30.31
CA LEU A 17 6.84 4.68 -29.83
C LEU A 17 7.59 3.90 -28.74
N LEU A 18 6.89 3.29 -27.79
CA LEU A 18 7.46 2.42 -26.76
C LEU A 18 8.33 1.31 -27.40
N TRP A 19 7.82 0.72 -28.47
CA TRP A 19 8.48 -0.37 -29.20
C TRP A 19 9.69 0.11 -30.03
N THR A 20 9.56 1.25 -30.72
CA THR A 20 10.53 1.69 -31.73
C THR A 20 11.62 2.63 -31.23
N GLN A 21 11.37 3.37 -30.14
CA GLN A 21 12.31 4.36 -29.62
C GLN A 21 13.17 3.77 -28.51
N GLU A 22 14.37 4.31 -28.31
CA GLU A 22 15.31 3.89 -27.25
C GLU A 22 14.68 4.04 -25.86
N TRP A 23 14.13 5.22 -25.57
CA TRP A 23 13.43 5.55 -24.32
C TRP A 23 11.99 5.03 -24.26
N GLY A 24 11.80 3.73 -24.51
CA GLY A 24 10.49 3.07 -24.43
C GLY A 24 9.78 3.30 -23.10
N SER A 25 10.54 3.38 -22.01
CA SER A 25 10.08 3.65 -20.64
C SER A 25 9.40 5.02 -20.48
N ALA A 26 9.85 6.06 -21.19
CA ALA A 26 9.20 7.37 -21.16
C ALA A 26 7.80 7.32 -21.80
N TYR A 27 7.64 6.53 -22.87
CA TYR A 27 6.35 6.30 -23.51
C TYR A 27 5.42 5.42 -22.66
N LEU A 28 5.96 4.43 -21.95
CA LEU A 28 5.22 3.69 -20.93
C LEU A 28 4.68 4.63 -19.83
N SER A 29 5.51 5.55 -19.34
CA SER A 29 5.09 6.58 -18.38
C SER A 29 3.98 7.47 -18.94
N ALA A 30 4.06 7.85 -20.23
CA ALA A 30 3.01 8.59 -20.91
C ALA A 30 1.70 7.79 -21.03
N ILE A 31 1.77 6.48 -21.29
CA ILE A 31 0.60 5.58 -21.32
C ILE A 31 -0.07 5.56 -19.95
N ILE A 32 0.68 5.32 -18.87
CA ILE A 32 0.18 5.29 -17.50
C ILE A 32 -0.53 6.61 -17.14
N LEU A 33 0.11 7.75 -17.44
CA LEU A 33 -0.46 9.08 -17.21
C LEU A 33 -1.73 9.31 -18.04
N LEU A 34 -1.72 8.97 -19.33
CA LEU A 34 -2.86 9.13 -20.23
C LEU A 34 -4.06 8.31 -19.73
N THR A 35 -3.86 7.02 -19.43
CA THR A 35 -4.90 6.13 -18.91
C THR A 35 -5.48 6.70 -17.60
N PHE A 36 -4.62 7.12 -16.67
CA PHE A 36 -5.08 7.70 -15.42
C PHE A 36 -5.89 8.98 -15.63
N LEU A 37 -5.41 9.93 -16.46
CA LEU A 37 -6.10 11.20 -16.70
C LEU A 37 -7.45 11.01 -17.40
N VAL A 38 -7.55 10.10 -18.38
CA VAL A 38 -8.80 9.83 -19.11
C VAL A 38 -9.84 9.12 -18.25
N PHE A 39 -9.38 8.22 -17.37
CA PHE A 39 -10.23 7.37 -16.53
C PHE A 39 -10.07 7.67 -15.03
N MET A 40 -9.79 8.92 -14.68
CA MET A 40 -9.50 9.34 -13.30
C MET A 40 -10.75 9.11 -12.43
N PRO A 41 -10.67 8.29 -11.38
CA PRO A 41 -11.79 8.14 -10.45
C PRO A 41 -11.90 9.40 -9.57
N ARG A 42 -13.14 9.80 -9.27
CA ARG A 42 -13.40 11.00 -8.46
C ARG A 42 -13.19 10.79 -6.97
N GLN A 43 -13.26 9.57 -6.44
CA GLN A 43 -13.11 9.32 -5.01
C GLN A 43 -11.65 9.00 -4.70
N LEU A 44 -11.06 9.68 -3.70
CA LEU A 44 -9.64 9.51 -3.37
C LEU A 44 -9.27 8.05 -3.04
N LEU A 45 -10.09 7.36 -2.25
CA LEU A 45 -9.84 5.97 -1.86
C LEU A 45 -10.24 4.93 -2.93
N HIS A 46 -10.50 5.33 -4.17
CA HIS A 46 -10.75 4.38 -5.24
C HIS A 46 -9.47 3.56 -5.54
N PRO A 47 -9.55 2.22 -5.71
CA PRO A 47 -8.36 1.37 -5.89
C PRO A 47 -7.43 1.80 -7.03
N ASN A 48 -7.98 2.30 -8.15
CA ASN A 48 -7.17 2.91 -9.24
C ASN A 48 -6.21 4.01 -8.79
N ASN A 49 -6.54 4.77 -7.76
CA ASN A 49 -5.65 5.83 -7.28
C ASN A 49 -4.43 5.26 -6.56
N MET A 50 -4.58 4.16 -5.82
CA MET A 50 -3.42 3.50 -5.21
C MET A 50 -2.59 2.79 -6.28
N LEU A 51 -3.23 2.08 -7.21
CA LEU A 51 -2.53 1.46 -8.33
C LEU A 51 -1.73 2.51 -9.12
N PHE A 52 -2.38 3.62 -9.49
CA PHE A 52 -1.69 4.74 -10.13
C PHE A 52 -0.58 5.30 -9.24
N GLY A 53 -0.81 5.49 -7.93
CA GLY A 53 0.21 5.96 -7.01
C GLY A 53 1.46 5.07 -7.00
N PHE A 54 1.30 3.75 -7.06
CA PHE A 54 2.41 2.81 -7.20
C PHE A 54 3.17 3.02 -8.51
N TYR A 55 2.50 2.91 -9.66
CA TYR A 55 3.14 3.07 -10.98
C TYR A 55 3.70 4.47 -11.20
N ALA A 56 3.07 5.50 -10.62
CA ALA A 56 3.56 6.86 -10.66
C ALA A 56 4.92 6.98 -9.94
N LEU A 57 5.12 6.27 -8.83
CA LEU A 57 6.41 6.28 -8.12
C LEU A 57 7.44 5.37 -8.80
N TYR A 58 7.07 4.11 -9.05
CA TYR A 58 8.01 3.08 -9.52
C TYR A 58 8.31 3.14 -11.01
N VAL A 59 7.45 3.73 -11.83
CA VAL A 59 7.68 3.88 -13.29
C VAL A 59 7.80 5.34 -13.67
N VAL A 60 6.76 6.15 -13.43
CA VAL A 60 6.70 7.52 -13.97
C VAL A 60 7.81 8.40 -13.39
N VAL A 61 7.87 8.53 -12.07
CA VAL A 61 8.88 9.36 -11.40
C VAL A 61 10.27 8.77 -11.60
N SER A 62 10.44 7.46 -11.42
CA SER A 62 11.75 6.80 -11.58
C SER A 62 12.33 6.98 -12.99
N SER A 63 11.56 6.67 -14.04
CA SER A 63 12.02 6.80 -15.44
C SER A 63 12.22 8.24 -15.88
N PHE A 64 11.32 9.17 -15.54
CA PHE A 64 11.49 10.57 -15.91
C PHE A 64 12.65 11.23 -15.16
N LEU A 65 12.85 10.89 -13.88
CA LEU A 65 13.98 11.41 -13.14
C LEU A 65 15.30 10.89 -13.72
N ASN A 66 15.39 9.61 -14.07
CA ASN A 66 16.56 9.04 -14.74
C ASN A 66 16.84 9.71 -16.10
N LEU A 67 15.81 9.92 -16.93
CA LEU A 67 15.92 10.67 -18.20
C LEU A 67 16.43 12.10 -17.99
N ILE A 68 15.92 12.81 -16.99
CA ILE A 68 16.35 14.18 -16.67
C ILE A 68 17.81 14.19 -16.22
N LEU A 69 18.21 13.28 -15.33
CA LEU A 69 19.58 13.18 -14.84
C LEU A 69 20.56 12.84 -15.95
N GLU A 70 20.21 11.92 -16.86
CA GLU A 70 21.03 11.60 -18.02
C GLU A 70 21.16 12.81 -18.96
N TRP A 71 20.06 13.51 -19.23
CA TRP A 71 20.06 14.66 -20.14
C TRP A 71 20.95 15.81 -19.64
N ILE A 72 21.03 16.03 -18.32
CA ILE A 72 21.91 17.04 -17.72
C ILE A 72 23.33 16.55 -17.48
N GLY A 73 23.65 15.30 -17.80
CA GLY A 73 24.96 14.69 -17.53
C GLY A 73 25.27 14.64 -16.03
N TRP A 74 24.32 14.16 -15.22
CA TRP A 74 24.46 14.12 -13.76
C TRP A 74 25.59 13.20 -13.31
N ASP A 75 26.52 13.74 -12.51
CA ASP A 75 27.57 12.97 -11.86
C ASP A 75 27.05 12.36 -10.55
N TYR A 76 26.91 11.03 -10.52
CA TYR A 76 26.40 10.31 -9.36
C TYR A 76 27.37 10.37 -8.17
N VAL A 77 26.87 10.79 -7.01
CA VAL A 77 27.66 11.00 -5.78
C VAL A 77 27.53 9.87 -4.76
N LEU A 78 26.51 9.01 -4.88
CA LEU A 78 26.38 7.84 -4.00
C LEU A 78 27.51 6.83 -4.29
N PRO A 79 28.05 6.14 -3.26
CA PRO A 79 29.13 5.17 -3.45
C PRO A 79 28.81 4.04 -4.44
N GLY A 80 27.53 3.70 -4.58
CA GLY A 80 27.04 2.68 -5.51
C GLY A 80 26.85 3.17 -6.95
N GLY A 81 27.05 4.45 -7.23
CA GLY A 81 26.84 5.06 -8.54
C GLY A 81 25.41 4.93 -9.07
N GLN A 82 25.27 5.00 -10.40
CA GLN A 82 24.01 4.70 -11.09
C GLN A 82 23.77 3.20 -11.13
N GLN A 83 22.63 2.75 -10.60
CA GLN A 83 22.25 1.33 -10.57
C GLN A 83 21.01 1.01 -11.43
N VAL A 84 20.37 2.04 -11.98
CA VAL A 84 19.11 1.92 -12.74
C VAL A 84 19.28 2.59 -14.10
N PHE A 85 18.93 1.86 -15.16
CA PHE A 85 19.11 2.28 -16.55
C PHE A 85 17.80 2.06 -17.31
N TRP A 86 16.89 3.04 -17.25
CA TRP A 86 15.54 2.91 -17.85
C TRP A 86 15.53 2.88 -19.38
N ASN A 87 16.62 3.28 -20.01
CA ASN A 87 16.86 3.19 -21.45
C ASN A 87 17.31 1.79 -21.89
N GLU A 88 17.85 0.97 -20.98
CA GLU A 88 18.37 -0.37 -21.27
C GLU A 88 17.36 -1.51 -21.00
N ILE A 89 16.26 -1.22 -20.29
CA ILE A 89 15.23 -2.23 -19.96
C ILE A 89 14.64 -2.85 -21.23
N SER A 90 14.54 -4.18 -21.23
CA SER A 90 14.02 -4.91 -22.38
C SER A 90 12.58 -4.51 -22.74
N LYS A 91 12.27 -4.52 -24.04
CA LYS A 91 10.91 -4.21 -24.54
C LYS A 91 9.86 -5.17 -23.99
N TYR A 92 10.24 -6.43 -23.75
CA TYR A 92 9.36 -7.43 -23.14
C TYR A 92 8.93 -6.99 -21.74
N THR A 93 9.89 -6.58 -20.90
CA THR A 93 9.62 -6.07 -19.55
C THR A 93 8.67 -4.87 -19.61
N LEU A 94 8.95 -3.87 -20.47
CA LEU A 94 8.07 -2.70 -20.60
C LEU A 94 6.62 -3.08 -20.97
N LEU A 95 6.44 -4.04 -21.89
CA LEU A 95 5.11 -4.53 -22.29
C LEU A 95 4.42 -5.29 -21.15
N GLN A 96 5.16 -6.05 -20.35
CA GLN A 96 4.58 -6.76 -19.20
C GLN A 96 4.10 -5.80 -18.11
N VAL A 97 4.84 -4.72 -17.87
CA VAL A 97 4.46 -3.63 -16.96
C VAL A 97 3.21 -2.91 -17.47
N GLU A 98 3.18 -2.56 -18.77
CA GLU A 98 1.99 -1.97 -19.39
C GLU A 98 0.77 -2.88 -19.25
N PHE A 99 0.93 -4.16 -19.60
CA PHE A 99 -0.15 -5.15 -19.55
C PHE A 99 -0.74 -5.26 -18.14
N THR A 100 0.13 -5.40 -17.13
CA THR A 100 -0.29 -5.57 -15.73
C THR A 100 -1.02 -4.33 -15.23
N PHE A 101 -0.49 -3.14 -15.54
CA PHE A 101 -1.15 -1.87 -15.24
C PHE A 101 -2.53 -1.78 -15.90
N LEU A 102 -2.63 -1.99 -17.22
CA LEU A 102 -3.87 -1.83 -17.96
C LEU A 102 -4.94 -2.83 -17.50
N VAL A 103 -4.58 -4.11 -17.29
CA VAL A 103 -5.51 -5.14 -16.83
C VAL A 103 -6.06 -4.78 -15.45
N LEU A 104 -5.20 -4.45 -14.48
CA LEU A 104 -5.66 -4.09 -13.14
C LEU A 104 -6.45 -2.77 -13.15
N TYR A 105 -5.94 -1.73 -13.80
CA TYR A 105 -6.54 -0.40 -13.80
C TYR A 105 -7.93 -0.40 -14.45
N LEU A 106 -8.05 -1.04 -15.61
CA LEU A 106 -9.32 -1.18 -16.31
C LEU A 106 -10.24 -2.18 -15.63
N GLY A 107 -9.70 -3.25 -15.03
CA GLY A 107 -10.46 -4.21 -14.22
C GLY A 107 -11.13 -3.54 -13.01
N PHE A 108 -10.36 -2.82 -12.19
CA PHE A 108 -10.89 -2.00 -11.11
C PHE A 108 -11.91 -0.98 -11.61
N TYR A 109 -11.60 -0.24 -12.68
CA TYR A 109 -12.53 0.74 -13.26
C TYR A 109 -13.86 0.09 -13.68
N LEU A 110 -13.80 -1.09 -14.31
CA LEU A 110 -14.98 -1.84 -14.76
C LEU A 110 -15.82 -2.31 -13.56
N PHE A 111 -15.20 -2.92 -12.56
CA PHE A 111 -15.90 -3.52 -11.43
C PHE A 111 -16.45 -2.51 -10.41
N THR A 112 -16.05 -1.24 -10.48
CA THR A 112 -16.57 -0.15 -9.64
C THR A 112 -17.56 0.78 -10.36
N ARG A 113 -17.61 0.78 -11.71
CA ARG A 113 -18.35 1.73 -12.56
C ARG A 113 -19.83 1.90 -12.20
N ASP A 114 -20.55 0.80 -11.99
CA ASP A 114 -22.01 0.82 -11.82
C ASP A 114 -22.47 1.07 -10.38
N ARG A 115 -21.52 1.38 -9.49
CA ARG A 115 -21.77 1.37 -8.04
C ARG A 115 -21.36 2.65 -7.35
N VAL A 116 -21.31 3.78 -8.07
CA VAL A 116 -21.18 5.10 -7.44
C VAL A 116 -22.56 5.55 -6.97
N ALA A 117 -22.98 5.07 -5.80
CA ALA A 117 -24.23 5.50 -5.18
C ALA A 117 -24.22 7.02 -4.94
N LYS A 118 -25.40 7.64 -5.06
CA LYS A 118 -25.64 9.03 -4.64
C LYS A 118 -25.13 9.22 -3.20
N PRO A 119 -24.66 10.43 -2.83
CA PRO A 119 -24.13 10.69 -1.49
C PRO A 119 -25.18 10.35 -0.43
N VAL A 120 -25.01 9.19 0.21
CA VAL A 120 -25.75 8.83 1.42
C VAL A 120 -25.15 9.64 2.56
N GLU A 121 -25.99 10.28 3.38
CA GLU A 121 -25.54 10.99 4.58
C GLU A 121 -24.63 10.09 5.43
N SER A 122 -23.57 10.67 6.00
CA SER A 122 -22.65 9.91 6.85
C SER A 122 -23.43 9.25 8.00
N PRO A 123 -23.22 7.94 8.24
CA PRO A 123 -23.90 7.28 9.35
C PRO A 123 -23.52 7.95 10.66
N LYS A 124 -24.53 8.31 11.47
CA LYS A 124 -24.30 8.78 12.83
C LYS A 124 -23.73 7.63 13.65
N ILE A 125 -22.51 7.81 14.15
CA ILE A 125 -21.77 6.79 14.90
C ILE A 125 -21.53 7.30 16.31
N HIS A 126 -21.71 6.40 17.27
CA HIS A 126 -21.34 6.61 18.66
C HIS A 126 -20.06 5.82 18.95
N VAL A 127 -19.13 6.47 19.66
CA VAL A 127 -17.86 5.87 20.06
C VAL A 127 -17.92 5.54 21.55
N ASN A 128 -17.78 4.26 21.88
CA ASN A 128 -17.71 3.79 23.25
C ASN A 128 -16.31 4.08 23.82
N THR A 129 -16.18 5.22 24.50
CA THR A 129 -14.88 5.66 25.04
C THR A 129 -14.24 4.67 26.01
N THR A 130 -15.03 3.89 26.75
CA THR A 130 -14.50 2.88 27.68
C THR A 130 -13.73 1.79 26.96
N THR A 131 -14.29 1.25 25.87
CA THR A 131 -13.60 0.22 25.07
C THR A 131 -12.41 0.80 24.31
N VAL A 132 -12.46 2.07 23.90
CA VAL A 132 -11.30 2.77 23.34
C VAL A 132 -10.16 2.86 24.36
N TRP A 133 -10.44 3.26 25.60
CA TRP A 133 -9.42 3.32 26.66
C TRP A 133 -8.80 1.96 26.97
N MET A 134 -9.62 0.90 27.01
CA MET A 134 -9.12 -0.46 27.15
C MET A 134 -8.18 -0.83 25.99
N LEU A 135 -8.56 -0.50 24.75
CA LEU A 135 -7.75 -0.78 23.58
C LEU A 135 -6.42 -0.02 23.58
N ILE A 136 -6.41 1.23 24.05
CA ILE A 136 -5.18 2.02 24.26
C ILE A 136 -4.29 1.33 25.30
N GLY A 137 -4.85 0.91 26.44
CA GLY A 137 -4.10 0.21 27.49
C GLY A 137 -3.47 -1.08 26.97
N VAL A 138 -4.25 -1.91 26.25
CA VAL A 138 -3.76 -3.13 25.59
C VAL A 138 -2.64 -2.80 24.60
N ASN A 139 -2.79 -1.72 23.81
CA ASN A 139 -1.77 -1.34 22.84
C ASN A 139 -0.45 -0.93 23.50
N ILE A 140 -0.50 -0.13 24.58
CA ILE A 140 0.69 0.27 25.33
C ILE A 140 1.39 -0.95 25.93
N VAL A 141 0.65 -1.87 26.55
CA VAL A 141 1.21 -3.10 27.12
C VAL A 141 1.89 -3.95 26.04
N LEU A 142 1.25 -4.13 24.89
CA LEU A 142 1.84 -4.89 23.77
C LEU A 142 3.11 -4.24 23.21
N VAL A 143 3.11 -2.91 23.06
CA VAL A 143 4.30 -2.17 22.61
C VAL A 143 5.44 -2.32 23.61
N LEU A 144 5.19 -2.08 24.90
CA LEU A 144 6.21 -2.22 25.93
C LEU A 144 6.73 -3.65 26.03
N TRP A 145 5.84 -4.64 25.93
CA TRP A 145 6.24 -6.05 25.91
C TRP A 145 7.13 -6.36 24.70
N PHE A 146 6.80 -5.87 23.51
CA PHE A 146 7.63 -6.08 22.32
C PHE A 146 9.01 -5.43 22.43
N LEU A 147 9.06 -4.16 22.89
CA LEU A 147 10.33 -3.44 23.07
C LEU A 147 11.23 -4.15 24.09
N GLU A 148 10.64 -4.62 25.20
CA GLU A 148 11.39 -5.34 26.23
C GLU A 148 11.82 -6.74 25.78
N SER A 149 10.95 -7.47 25.07
CA SER A 149 11.25 -8.84 24.66
C SER A 149 12.28 -8.95 23.53
N THR A 150 12.49 -7.87 22.76
CA THR A 150 13.45 -7.85 21.64
C THR A 150 14.85 -7.49 22.11
N ALA A 151 15.11 -6.20 22.37
CA ALA A 151 16.44 -5.70 22.75
C ALA A 151 16.45 -4.93 24.07
N GLY A 152 15.31 -4.77 24.73
CA GLY A 152 15.13 -3.88 25.87
C GLY A 152 14.90 -2.43 25.45
N ILE A 153 14.15 -1.67 26.26
CA ILE A 153 13.78 -0.27 25.95
C ILE A 153 15.02 0.62 25.75
N ALA A 154 16.11 0.37 26.48
CA ALA A 154 17.33 1.17 26.39
C ALA A 154 18.01 1.06 25.01
N ALA A 155 18.08 -0.14 24.43
CA ALA A 155 18.67 -0.34 23.11
C ALA A 155 17.85 0.41 22.03
N TRP A 156 16.52 0.29 22.11
CA TRP A 156 15.61 1.01 21.22
C TRP A 156 15.80 2.52 21.24
N ILE A 157 16.14 3.12 22.38
CA ILE A 157 16.34 4.58 22.50
C ILE A 157 17.73 5.00 22.00
N ASN A 158 18.77 4.21 22.30
CA ASN A 158 20.15 4.61 22.07
C ASN A 158 20.68 4.23 20.68
N ASP A 159 20.15 3.17 20.07
CA ASP A 159 20.55 2.70 18.74
C ASP A 159 19.34 2.16 17.97
N TYR A 160 18.48 3.09 17.54
CA TYR A 160 17.24 2.73 16.84
C TYR A 160 17.50 1.98 15.53
N SER A 161 18.49 2.41 14.74
CA SER A 161 18.74 1.87 13.40
C SER A 161 19.13 0.39 13.47
N VAL A 162 20.11 0.05 14.32
CA VAL A 162 20.56 -1.33 14.50
C VAL A 162 19.47 -2.16 15.16
N THR A 163 18.90 -1.69 16.27
CA THR A 163 17.87 -2.43 17.01
C THR A 163 16.67 -2.78 16.12
N TYR A 164 16.24 -1.85 15.26
CA TYR A 164 15.13 -2.08 14.35
C TYR A 164 15.45 -3.11 13.25
N LEU A 165 16.70 -3.18 12.79
CA LEU A 165 17.13 -4.04 11.68
C LEU A 165 17.51 -5.45 12.13
N SER A 166 18.26 -5.61 13.22
CA SER A 166 18.83 -6.91 13.62
C SER A 166 18.12 -7.58 14.80
N GLU A 167 17.64 -6.82 15.79
CA GLU A 167 17.28 -7.39 17.11
C GLU A 167 15.81 -7.82 17.25
N ARG A 168 15.07 -7.95 16.14
CA ARG A 168 13.62 -8.27 16.15
C ARG A 168 13.30 -9.73 15.82
N GLU A 169 14.32 -10.51 15.47
CA GLU A 169 14.15 -11.88 15.02
C GLU A 169 13.47 -12.75 16.09
N GLY A 170 12.64 -13.70 15.67
CA GLY A 170 11.91 -14.60 16.59
C GLY A 170 10.63 -14.02 17.22
N HIS A 171 10.41 -12.70 17.18
CA HIS A 171 9.23 -12.04 17.80
C HIS A 171 8.08 -11.74 16.81
N GLY A 172 8.03 -12.46 15.68
CA GLY A 172 7.09 -12.20 14.57
C GLY A 172 5.60 -12.22 14.98
N LEU A 173 5.16 -13.17 15.80
CA LEU A 173 3.76 -13.26 16.21
C LEU A 173 3.34 -12.08 17.11
N LEU A 174 4.19 -11.69 18.07
CA LEU A 174 3.94 -10.54 18.93
C LEU A 174 3.87 -9.25 18.11
N ASN A 175 4.76 -9.12 17.11
CA ASN A 175 4.74 -8.02 16.15
C ASN A 175 3.41 -7.95 15.38
N ILE A 176 2.94 -9.10 14.85
CA ILE A 176 1.67 -9.22 14.13
C ILE A 176 0.47 -8.81 15.00
N ILE A 177 0.41 -9.28 16.26
CA ILE A 177 -0.67 -8.91 17.19
C ILE A 177 -0.64 -7.41 17.48
N THR A 178 0.54 -6.86 17.75
CA THR A 178 0.71 -5.43 18.05
C THR A 178 0.32 -4.56 16.86
N ILE A 179 0.72 -4.94 15.64
CA ILE A 179 0.32 -4.29 14.38
C ILE A 179 -1.20 -4.31 14.21
N THR A 180 -1.86 -5.44 14.53
CA THR A 180 -3.31 -5.61 14.37
C THR A 180 -4.08 -4.69 15.30
N VAL A 181 -3.70 -4.65 16.58
CA VAL A 181 -4.28 -3.75 17.59
C VAL A 181 -3.99 -2.30 17.21
N GLY A 182 -2.76 -1.98 16.80
CA GLY A 182 -2.37 -0.63 16.38
C GLY A 182 -3.17 -0.12 15.17
N ASN A 183 -3.42 -0.99 14.17
CA ASN A 183 -4.23 -0.65 13.00
C ASN A 183 -5.67 -0.32 13.39
N ALA A 184 -6.30 -1.17 14.21
CA ALA A 184 -7.67 -0.95 14.69
C ALA A 184 -7.74 0.34 15.51
N LEU A 185 -6.80 0.54 16.44
CA LEU A 185 -6.75 1.72 17.29
C LEU A 185 -6.59 3.02 16.48
N ALA A 186 -5.70 3.04 15.48
CA ALA A 186 -5.51 4.20 14.61
C ALA A 186 -6.83 4.61 13.92
N PHE A 187 -7.55 3.64 13.35
CA PHE A 187 -8.84 3.90 12.72
C PHE A 187 -9.90 4.39 13.73
N ILE A 188 -9.98 3.75 14.90
CA ILE A 188 -10.97 4.09 15.94
C ILE A 188 -10.71 5.50 16.51
N LEU A 189 -9.45 5.88 16.74
CA LEU A 189 -9.08 7.25 17.15
C LEU A 189 -9.41 8.29 16.07
N GLY A 190 -9.27 7.90 14.79
CA GLY A 190 -9.74 8.69 13.66
C GLY A 190 -11.25 8.94 13.71
N MET A 191 -12.03 7.88 13.89
CA MET A 191 -13.48 7.94 14.03
C MET A 191 -13.92 8.75 15.28
N TRP A 192 -13.23 8.60 16.40
CA TRP A 192 -13.49 9.39 17.60
C TRP A 192 -13.22 10.87 17.36
N THR A 193 -12.08 11.21 16.76
CA THR A 193 -11.76 12.61 16.41
C THR A 193 -12.79 13.19 15.44
N HIS A 194 -13.28 12.39 14.49
CA HIS A 194 -14.28 12.82 13.51
C HIS A 194 -15.63 13.19 14.15
N THR A 195 -16.03 12.46 15.20
CA THR A 195 -17.37 12.57 15.82
C THR A 195 -17.38 13.40 17.11
N ALA A 196 -16.23 13.57 17.78
CA ALA A 196 -16.14 14.29 19.04
C ALA A 196 -16.36 15.80 18.87
N ARG A 197 -17.02 16.42 19.87
CA ARG A 197 -17.12 17.88 19.98
C ARG A 197 -15.77 18.52 20.30
N ASN A 198 -15.06 17.97 21.30
CA ASN A 198 -13.69 18.35 21.62
C ASN A 198 -12.71 17.37 20.98
N LYS A 199 -11.91 17.85 20.02
CA LYS A 199 -10.99 17.04 19.23
C LYS A 199 -9.60 16.93 19.83
N LEU A 200 -9.25 17.76 20.82
CA LEU A 200 -7.89 17.84 21.34
C LEU A 200 -7.44 16.51 21.96
N LEU A 201 -8.26 15.93 22.84
CA LEU A 201 -7.94 14.67 23.51
C LEU A 201 -7.70 13.51 22.52
N PRO A 202 -8.63 13.17 21.60
CA PRO A 202 -8.40 12.06 20.68
C PRO A 202 -7.26 12.34 19.70
N ILE A 203 -6.96 13.61 19.37
CA ILE A 203 -5.77 13.97 18.58
C ILE A 203 -4.49 13.66 19.36
N VAL A 204 -4.37 14.09 20.62
CA VAL A 204 -3.18 13.82 21.45
C VAL A 204 -2.96 12.32 21.62
N LEU A 205 -4.02 11.57 21.91
CA LEU A 205 -3.96 10.12 22.01
C LEU A 205 -3.54 9.47 20.69
N ALA A 206 -4.03 9.97 19.55
CA ALA A 206 -3.63 9.50 18.24
C ALA A 206 -2.15 9.76 17.97
N VAL A 207 -1.64 10.96 18.26
CA VAL A 207 -0.21 11.28 18.07
C VAL A 207 0.68 10.33 18.87
N ILE A 208 0.34 10.09 20.14
CA ILE A 208 1.10 9.16 21.00
C ILE A 208 1.02 7.73 20.45
N ALA A 209 -0.19 7.22 20.20
CA ALA A 209 -0.38 5.84 19.74
C ALA A 209 0.27 5.58 18.38
N LEU A 210 0.08 6.49 17.41
CA LEU A 210 0.67 6.38 16.07
C LEU A 210 2.19 6.51 16.13
N GLY A 211 2.72 7.42 16.95
CA GLY A 211 4.16 7.58 17.15
C GLY A 211 4.81 6.30 17.67
N LEU A 212 4.28 5.73 18.76
CA LEU A 212 4.77 4.48 19.34
C LEU A 212 4.68 3.30 18.35
N GLN A 213 3.54 3.18 17.66
CA GLN A 213 3.34 2.12 16.66
C GLN A 213 4.26 2.28 15.45
N ALA A 214 4.50 3.51 14.99
CA ALA A 214 5.39 3.79 13.87
C ALA A 214 6.85 3.52 14.23
N TYR A 215 7.26 3.91 15.43
CA TYR A 215 8.61 3.70 15.96
C TYR A 215 8.98 2.21 15.92
N MET A 216 8.18 1.36 16.56
CA MET A 216 8.45 -0.06 16.70
C MET A 216 8.42 -0.85 15.37
N ASN A 217 7.64 -0.39 14.39
CA ASN A 217 7.35 -1.13 13.15
C ASN A 217 7.96 -0.51 11.89
N GLY A 218 8.89 0.43 12.04
CA GLY A 218 9.58 1.06 10.91
C GLY A 218 8.95 2.38 10.52
N PHE A 219 9.52 3.46 11.05
CA PHE A 219 8.95 4.81 11.00
C PHE A 219 8.55 5.29 9.60
N LYS A 220 9.39 5.05 8.57
CA LYS A 220 9.21 5.52 7.18
C LYS A 220 7.87 5.12 6.56
N GLY A 221 7.58 3.83 6.48
CA GLY A 221 6.35 3.33 5.82
C GLY A 221 5.16 3.27 6.79
N ARG A 222 5.40 2.90 8.04
CA ARG A 222 4.34 2.61 9.00
C ARG A 222 3.54 3.86 9.37
N LEU A 223 4.21 5.00 9.58
CA LEU A 223 3.53 6.23 9.96
C LEU A 223 2.53 6.68 8.89
N ILE A 224 2.94 6.66 7.62
CA ILE A 224 2.09 6.99 6.46
C ILE A 224 0.85 6.09 6.44
N PHE A 225 1.04 4.79 6.65
CA PHE A 225 -0.06 3.84 6.68
C PHE A 225 -1.03 4.06 7.86
N LEU A 226 -0.51 4.31 9.06
CA LEU A 226 -1.37 4.59 10.21
C LEU A 226 -2.12 5.92 10.05
N MET A 227 -1.50 6.92 9.41
CA MET A 227 -2.17 8.16 9.04
C MET A 227 -3.30 7.91 8.03
N LEU A 228 -3.12 7.03 7.04
CA LEU A 228 -4.21 6.64 6.13
C LEU A 228 -5.40 6.03 6.89
N LEU A 229 -5.15 5.15 7.88
CA LEU A 229 -6.20 4.58 8.73
C LEU A 229 -6.89 5.64 9.59
N TYR A 230 -6.11 6.50 10.26
CA TYR A 230 -6.62 7.58 11.08
C TYR A 230 -7.47 8.57 10.28
N PHE A 231 -6.99 8.98 9.10
CA PHE A 231 -7.70 9.93 8.24
C PHE A 231 -8.78 9.30 7.36
N ALA A 232 -8.90 7.96 7.31
CA ALA A 232 -9.88 7.24 6.49
C ALA A 232 -11.31 7.84 6.50
N PRO A 233 -11.88 8.26 7.66
CA PRO A 233 -13.21 8.85 7.71
C PRO A 233 -13.35 10.15 6.89
N TRP A 234 -12.27 10.92 6.75
CA TRP A 234 -12.21 12.11 5.91
C TRP A 234 -11.83 11.76 4.48
N LEU A 235 -10.84 10.89 4.27
CA LEU A 235 -10.35 10.53 2.93
C LEU A 235 -11.46 9.95 2.05
N MET A 236 -12.41 9.19 2.62
CA MET A 236 -13.56 8.66 1.88
C MET A 236 -14.51 9.75 1.32
N MET A 237 -14.42 10.98 1.84
CA MET A 237 -15.24 12.12 1.40
C MET A 237 -14.51 13.05 0.43
N ILE A 238 -13.19 12.88 0.25
CA ILE A 238 -12.40 13.75 -0.61
C ILE A 238 -12.63 13.39 -2.08
N GLU A 239 -13.03 14.40 -2.84
CA GLU A 239 -13.00 14.33 -4.30
C GLU A 239 -11.57 14.54 -4.82
N LEU A 240 -11.06 13.57 -5.57
CA LEU A 240 -9.82 13.70 -6.29
C LEU A 240 -10.00 14.63 -7.50
N ARG A 241 -9.21 15.69 -7.50
CA ARG A 241 -9.01 16.62 -8.62
C ARG A 241 -7.51 16.76 -8.83
N LEU A 242 -7.08 17.28 -9.98
CA LEU A 242 -5.65 17.45 -10.27
C LEU A 242 -4.91 18.25 -9.18
N LYS A 243 -5.51 19.35 -8.68
CA LYS A 243 -4.94 20.11 -7.55
C LYS A 243 -4.78 19.29 -6.27
N THR A 244 -5.74 18.40 -5.98
CA THR A 244 -5.71 17.52 -4.82
C THR A 244 -4.60 16.48 -4.99
N LEU A 245 -4.43 15.94 -6.19
CA LEU A 245 -3.35 15.01 -6.53
C LEU A 245 -1.98 15.65 -6.33
N VAL A 246 -1.77 16.86 -6.85
CA VAL A 246 -0.51 17.61 -6.67
C VAL A 246 -0.24 17.88 -5.19
N ALA A 247 -1.25 18.30 -4.43
CA ALA A 247 -1.09 18.53 -2.98
C ALA A 247 -0.72 17.25 -2.22
N ILE A 248 -1.35 16.12 -2.54
CA ILE A 248 -1.02 14.81 -1.95
C ILE A 248 0.40 14.38 -2.33
N ALA A 249 0.81 14.58 -3.58
CA ALA A 249 2.16 14.24 -4.04
C ALA A 249 3.22 15.06 -3.28
N VAL A 250 3.03 16.38 -3.16
CA VAL A 250 3.95 17.25 -2.40
C VAL A 250 4.01 16.83 -0.92
N ALA A 251 2.87 16.56 -0.30
CA ALA A 251 2.81 16.09 1.08
C ALA A 251 3.51 14.73 1.25
N PHE A 252 3.29 13.79 0.32
CA PHE A 252 3.92 12.48 0.32
C PHE A 252 5.44 12.57 0.19
N PHE A 253 5.97 13.33 -0.78
CA PHE A 253 7.42 13.47 -0.96
C PHE A 253 8.08 14.20 0.22
N SER A 254 7.39 15.18 0.82
CA SER A 254 7.87 15.85 2.03
C SER A 254 7.95 14.88 3.22
N LEU A 255 6.91 14.07 3.43
CA LEU A 255 6.91 13.03 4.46
C LEU A 255 7.95 11.95 4.19
N LEU A 256 8.11 11.53 2.92
CA LEU A 256 9.10 10.54 2.51
C LEU A 256 10.52 11.04 2.82
N TYR A 257 10.81 12.31 2.49
CA TYR A 257 12.09 12.95 2.81
C TYR A 257 12.33 12.98 4.31
N LEU A 258 11.41 13.58 5.09
CA LEU A 258 11.56 13.72 6.55
C LEU A 258 11.71 12.36 7.25
N THR A 259 10.91 11.37 6.87
CA THR A 259 11.00 10.05 7.48
C THR A 259 12.22 9.26 7.04
N THR A 260 12.74 9.49 5.84
CA THR A 260 14.05 8.98 5.42
C THR A 260 15.16 9.60 6.24
N LEU A 261 15.16 10.92 6.46
CA LEU A 261 16.18 11.58 7.28
C LEU A 261 16.27 10.96 8.68
N VAL A 262 15.11 10.72 9.32
CA VAL A 262 15.06 10.07 10.64
C VAL A 262 15.58 8.63 10.57
N ARG A 263 15.16 7.85 9.57
CA ARG A 263 15.54 6.43 9.46
C ARG A 263 17.04 6.24 9.21
N THR A 264 17.66 7.15 8.48
CA THR A 264 19.05 7.02 8.02
C THR A 264 19.99 7.95 8.76
N GLU A 265 19.56 8.51 9.88
CA GLU A 265 20.36 9.42 10.72
C GLU A 265 21.00 10.58 9.92
N GLY A 266 20.26 11.10 8.93
CA GLY A 266 20.73 12.19 8.09
C GLY A 266 21.62 11.81 6.90
N TYR A 267 21.89 10.53 6.63
CA TYR A 267 22.71 10.10 5.48
C TYR A 267 22.22 10.71 4.13
N TYR A 268 20.90 10.77 3.91
CA TYR A 268 20.29 11.38 2.73
C TYR A 268 19.86 12.85 2.93
N ALA A 269 20.60 13.63 3.72
CA ALA A 269 20.26 15.03 4.03
C ALA A 269 20.34 15.98 2.84
N SER A 270 21.29 15.78 1.92
CA SER A 270 21.47 16.67 0.78
C SER A 270 20.51 16.33 -0.37
N ALA A 271 20.14 17.34 -1.16
CA ALA A 271 19.28 17.13 -2.33
C ALA A 271 19.87 16.12 -3.34
N PRO A 272 21.17 16.15 -3.69
CA PRO A 272 21.79 15.14 -4.56
C PRO A 272 21.61 13.70 -4.03
N PHE A 273 21.94 13.48 -2.76
CA PHE A 273 21.84 12.15 -2.14
C PHE A 273 20.39 11.66 -2.12
N PHE A 274 19.43 12.54 -1.83
CA PHE A 274 18.02 12.17 -1.82
C PHE A 274 17.51 11.84 -3.23
N LEU A 275 17.89 12.59 -4.26
CA LEU A 275 17.48 12.33 -5.65
C LEU A 275 18.02 10.99 -6.15
N GLU A 276 19.30 10.69 -5.91
CA GLU A 276 19.89 9.41 -6.29
C GLU A 276 19.28 8.25 -5.50
N MET A 277 18.98 8.45 -4.21
CA MET A 277 18.25 7.48 -3.41
C MET A 277 16.85 7.21 -3.95
N LEU A 278 16.13 8.22 -4.45
CA LEU A 278 14.81 7.99 -5.05
C LEU A 278 14.89 7.07 -6.27
N ILE A 279 15.85 7.28 -7.18
CA ILE A 279 16.02 6.42 -8.36
C ILE A 279 16.38 4.99 -7.93
N ASN A 280 17.37 4.84 -7.05
CA ASN A 280 17.83 3.54 -6.60
C ASN A 280 16.77 2.80 -5.75
N TYR A 281 15.94 3.54 -5.01
CA TYR A 281 14.84 2.96 -4.20
C TYR A 281 13.69 2.44 -5.07
N PHE A 282 13.47 3.02 -6.25
CA PHE A 282 12.43 2.62 -7.19
C PHE A 282 13.00 1.80 -8.36
N ASN A 283 13.82 0.79 -8.04
CA ASN A 283 14.55 -0.07 -8.99
C ASN A 283 13.84 -1.40 -9.33
N ALA A 284 12.65 -1.67 -8.78
CA ALA A 284 11.97 -2.96 -8.87
C ALA A 284 11.83 -3.50 -10.32
N TYR A 285 11.65 -2.63 -11.30
CA TYR A 285 11.51 -3.04 -12.70
C TYR A 285 12.83 -3.37 -13.40
N GLN A 286 13.95 -2.80 -12.95
CA GLN A 286 15.28 -3.23 -13.37
C GLN A 286 15.56 -4.65 -12.87
N LEU A 287 15.18 -4.93 -11.62
CA LEU A 287 15.29 -6.26 -11.03
C LEU A 287 14.44 -7.26 -11.84
N HIS A 288 13.19 -6.92 -12.14
CA HIS A 288 12.34 -7.77 -12.97
C HIS A 288 12.95 -8.05 -14.36
N ASP A 289 13.60 -7.06 -14.97
CA ASP A 289 14.28 -7.24 -16.25
C ASP A 289 15.41 -8.28 -16.17
N TRP A 290 16.17 -8.34 -15.07
CA TRP A 290 17.17 -9.38 -14.86
C TRP A 290 16.57 -10.78 -14.82
N VAL A 291 15.35 -10.93 -14.27
CA VAL A 291 14.62 -12.20 -14.31
C VAL A 291 14.24 -12.54 -15.75
N VAL A 292 13.63 -11.61 -16.48
CA VAL A 292 13.23 -11.80 -17.89
C VAL A 292 14.41 -12.19 -18.78
N MET A 293 15.58 -11.60 -18.53
CA MET A 293 16.80 -11.84 -19.31
C MET A 293 17.54 -13.13 -18.91
N SER A 294 17.31 -13.66 -17.71
CA SER A 294 18.03 -14.83 -17.18
C SER A 294 17.27 -16.14 -17.30
N ARG A 295 15.93 -16.11 -17.39
CA ARG A 295 15.11 -17.33 -17.41
C ARG A 295 13.92 -17.19 -18.35
N ASN A 296 13.31 -18.34 -18.68
CA ASN A 296 12.08 -18.40 -19.46
C ASN A 296 10.85 -18.23 -18.56
N PRO A 297 9.69 -17.80 -19.11
CA PRO A 297 8.46 -17.70 -18.34
C PRO A 297 7.99 -19.10 -17.92
N ALA A 298 7.41 -19.21 -16.73
CA ALA A 298 7.06 -20.48 -16.10
C ALA A 298 5.61 -20.51 -15.57
N LEU A 299 5.19 -21.69 -15.10
CA LEU A 299 3.86 -21.95 -14.55
C LEU A 299 3.98 -22.58 -13.16
N LEU A 300 3.36 -21.92 -12.18
CA LEU A 300 3.29 -22.35 -10.77
C LEU A 300 4.64 -22.64 -10.09
N GLU A 301 5.74 -22.00 -10.53
CA GLU A 301 7.09 -22.24 -10.01
C GLU A 301 7.21 -21.88 -8.51
N THR A 302 6.61 -20.77 -8.09
CA THR A 302 6.77 -20.24 -6.72
C THR A 302 5.46 -20.20 -5.93
N VAL A 303 4.32 -20.63 -6.50
CA VAL A 303 3.02 -20.65 -5.80
C VAL A 303 3.06 -21.47 -4.51
N GLY A 304 3.85 -22.55 -4.47
CA GLY A 304 3.98 -23.40 -3.27
C GLY A 304 4.68 -22.72 -2.09
N GLN A 305 5.45 -21.66 -2.32
CA GLN A 305 6.27 -21.00 -1.29
C GLN A 305 5.43 -20.38 -0.16
N ILE A 306 4.16 -20.07 -0.42
CA ILE A 306 3.22 -19.55 0.59
C ILE A 306 3.13 -20.48 1.81
N PHE A 307 3.34 -21.78 1.63
CA PHE A 307 3.25 -22.78 2.69
C PHE A 307 4.57 -22.99 3.44
N THR A 308 5.69 -22.43 2.96
CA THR A 308 7.01 -22.67 3.56
C THR A 308 7.09 -22.16 4.99
N LYS A 309 6.66 -20.92 5.29
CA LYS A 309 6.67 -20.38 6.65
C LYS A 309 5.81 -21.19 7.63
N PRO A 310 4.55 -21.53 7.31
CA PRO A 310 3.78 -22.48 8.09
C PRO A 310 4.51 -23.82 8.30
N ALA A 311 5.11 -24.38 7.25
CA ALA A 311 5.87 -25.63 7.35
C ALA A 311 7.11 -25.51 8.26
N GLN A 312 7.80 -24.36 8.26
CA GLN A 312 8.91 -24.06 9.17
C GLN A 312 8.45 -24.06 10.64
N VAL A 313 7.27 -23.49 10.95
CA VAL A 313 6.72 -23.51 12.32
C VAL A 313 6.49 -24.94 12.82
N PHE A 314 6.10 -25.85 11.94
CA PHE A 314 5.90 -27.27 12.27
C PHE A 314 7.18 -28.12 12.13
N GLY A 315 8.33 -27.52 11.81
CA GLY A 315 9.59 -28.24 11.61
C GLY A 315 9.63 -29.10 10.34
N LEU A 316 8.73 -28.86 9.38
CA LEU A 316 8.62 -29.61 8.12
C LEU A 316 9.46 -29.02 6.99
N ALA A 317 9.93 -27.78 7.14
CA ALA A 317 10.80 -27.10 6.19
C ALA A 317 12.05 -26.57 6.90
N GLY A 318 13.19 -26.59 6.19
CA GLY A 318 14.45 -26.08 6.72
C GLY A 318 14.40 -24.57 6.99
N PRO A 319 15.26 -24.05 7.90
CA PRO A 319 15.30 -22.62 8.24
C PRO A 319 15.66 -21.74 7.03
N ASP A 320 16.45 -22.28 6.10
CA ASP A 320 16.93 -21.57 4.91
C ASP A 320 16.06 -21.83 3.66
N ALA A 321 14.83 -22.35 3.84
CA ALA A 321 13.91 -22.58 2.73
C ALA A 321 13.29 -21.27 2.22
N ASP A 322 13.07 -21.19 0.91
CA ASP A 322 12.44 -20.03 0.28
C ASP A 322 10.94 -19.99 0.56
N PHE A 323 10.50 -18.90 1.18
CA PHE A 323 9.11 -18.69 1.56
C PHE A 323 8.42 -17.59 0.76
N ASP A 324 9.16 -16.85 -0.07
CA ASP A 324 8.63 -16.00 -1.11
C ASP A 324 9.66 -15.76 -2.23
N ILE A 325 9.19 -15.15 -3.31
CA ILE A 325 9.99 -14.77 -4.48
C ILE A 325 11.13 -13.81 -4.09
N SER A 326 10.88 -12.93 -3.11
CA SER A 326 11.87 -11.94 -2.71
C SER A 326 13.08 -12.60 -2.07
N VAL A 327 12.88 -13.59 -1.20
CA VAL A 327 13.97 -14.38 -0.61
C VAL A 327 14.70 -15.19 -1.67
N MET A 328 13.94 -15.93 -2.50
CA MET A 328 14.52 -16.78 -3.54
C MET A 328 15.45 -15.99 -4.48
N LEU A 329 14.95 -14.88 -5.03
CA LEU A 329 15.71 -14.08 -5.97
C LEU A 329 16.79 -13.22 -5.30
N THR A 330 16.64 -12.87 -4.01
CA THR A 330 17.72 -12.20 -3.27
C THR A 330 18.88 -13.16 -3.05
N LYS A 331 18.63 -14.42 -2.67
CA LYS A 331 19.70 -15.43 -2.56
C LYS A 331 20.43 -15.65 -3.87
N GLU A 332 19.71 -15.57 -4.99
CA GLU A 332 20.27 -15.76 -6.33
C GLU A 332 21.09 -14.55 -6.80
N PHE A 333 20.53 -13.34 -6.77
CA PHE A 333 21.14 -12.14 -7.36
C PHE A 333 21.95 -11.30 -6.37
N PHE A 334 21.67 -11.40 -5.08
CA PHE A 334 22.28 -10.61 -4.01
C PHE A 334 22.57 -11.47 -2.76
N PRO A 335 23.34 -12.55 -2.89
CA PRO A 335 23.57 -13.51 -1.80
C PRO A 335 24.11 -12.83 -0.54
N ASP A 336 25.02 -11.86 -0.68
CA ASP A 336 25.60 -11.14 0.45
C ASP A 336 24.54 -10.40 1.28
N GLN A 337 23.52 -9.80 0.64
CA GLN A 337 22.44 -9.11 1.36
C GLN A 337 21.59 -10.08 2.18
N TRP A 338 21.35 -11.29 1.67
CA TRP A 338 20.61 -12.30 2.42
C TRP A 338 21.47 -12.89 3.55
N TYR A 339 22.64 -13.42 3.20
CA TYR A 339 23.45 -14.22 4.12
C TYR A 339 24.24 -13.38 5.14
N LEU A 340 24.57 -12.12 4.84
CA LEU A 340 25.29 -11.23 5.76
C LEU A 340 24.36 -10.23 6.46
N GLU A 341 23.32 -9.73 5.77
CA GLU A 341 22.48 -8.63 6.28
C GLU A 341 21.04 -9.06 6.61
N SER A 342 20.62 -10.29 6.28
CA SER A 342 19.23 -10.75 6.39
C SER A 342 18.21 -9.82 5.72
N ALA A 343 18.63 -9.16 4.63
CA ALA A 343 17.82 -8.22 3.86
C ALA A 343 17.28 -8.88 2.59
N THR A 344 16.15 -8.37 2.09
CA THR A 344 15.55 -8.81 0.82
C THR A 344 15.37 -7.65 -0.15
N GLN A 345 15.60 -7.94 -1.43
CA GLN A 345 15.22 -7.08 -2.53
C GLN A 345 13.72 -7.18 -2.82
N GLN A 346 13.16 -6.12 -3.39
CA GLN A 346 11.72 -6.02 -3.65
C GLN A 346 11.44 -6.17 -5.14
N TRP A 347 10.67 -7.20 -5.45
CA TRP A 347 10.34 -7.56 -6.83
C TRP A 347 8.91 -7.13 -7.14
N PRO A 348 8.62 -6.65 -8.35
CA PRO A 348 7.29 -6.20 -8.71
C PRO A 348 6.41 -7.42 -9.03
N LEU A 349 5.09 -7.23 -8.99
CA LEU A 349 4.07 -8.26 -9.26
C LEU A 349 4.28 -9.00 -10.59
N GLU A 350 4.84 -8.30 -11.57
CA GLU A 350 5.21 -8.79 -12.88
C GLU A 350 6.19 -9.96 -12.78
N THR A 351 7.05 -10.00 -11.75
CA THR A 351 7.94 -11.14 -11.50
C THR A 351 7.15 -12.39 -11.11
N GLU A 352 6.14 -12.26 -10.25
CA GLU A 352 5.24 -13.38 -9.94
C GLU A 352 4.43 -13.79 -11.18
N ALA A 353 3.93 -12.82 -11.95
CA ALA A 353 3.24 -13.08 -13.21
C ALA A 353 4.11 -13.90 -14.18
N TYR A 354 5.40 -13.56 -14.26
CA TYR A 354 6.37 -14.23 -15.12
C TYR A 354 6.66 -15.67 -14.70
N LEU A 355 6.89 -15.89 -13.41
CA LEU A 355 7.27 -17.19 -12.85
C LEU A 355 6.07 -18.14 -12.66
N ASN A 356 4.86 -17.62 -12.50
CA ASN A 356 3.70 -18.44 -12.15
C ASN A 356 2.59 -18.48 -13.19
N TYR A 357 2.57 -17.54 -14.14
CA TYR A 357 1.45 -17.36 -15.07
C TYR A 357 1.92 -17.07 -16.51
N TYR A 358 3.10 -17.57 -16.88
CA TYR A 358 3.72 -17.34 -18.18
C TYR A 358 3.76 -15.86 -18.60
N GLY A 359 4.10 -14.96 -17.68
CA GLY A 359 4.13 -13.52 -17.96
C GLY A 359 2.75 -12.97 -18.28
N PHE A 360 2.58 -12.37 -19.45
CA PHE A 360 1.28 -11.80 -19.87
C PHE A 360 0.25 -12.83 -20.37
N TYR A 361 0.64 -14.09 -20.65
CA TYR A 361 -0.27 -15.06 -21.27
C TYR A 361 -1.44 -15.48 -20.37
N LEU A 362 -1.18 -15.76 -19.07
CA LEU A 362 -2.22 -16.23 -18.13
C LEU A 362 -2.44 -15.30 -16.93
N SER A 363 -1.57 -14.31 -16.72
CA SER A 363 -1.65 -13.44 -15.52
C SER A 363 -2.91 -12.57 -15.48
N TRP A 364 -3.59 -12.32 -16.59
CA TRP A 364 -4.83 -11.54 -16.58
C TRP A 364 -5.93 -12.17 -15.71
N VAL A 365 -5.98 -13.50 -15.59
CA VAL A 365 -6.98 -14.20 -14.77
C VAL A 365 -6.85 -13.85 -13.29
N PRO A 366 -5.70 -14.12 -12.61
CA PRO A 366 -5.55 -13.79 -11.21
C PRO A 366 -5.56 -12.27 -10.95
N LEU A 367 -5.08 -11.45 -11.89
CA LEU A 367 -5.17 -9.98 -11.79
C LEU A 367 -6.63 -9.48 -11.79
N LEU A 368 -7.47 -9.97 -12.70
CA LEU A 368 -8.89 -9.60 -12.74
C LEU A 368 -9.65 -10.13 -11.51
N LEU A 369 -9.30 -11.32 -11.01
CA LEU A 369 -9.88 -11.85 -9.77
C LEU A 369 -9.54 -10.96 -8.58
N TYR A 370 -8.27 -10.55 -8.45
CA TYR A 370 -7.83 -9.61 -7.43
C TYR A 370 -8.57 -8.27 -7.55
N ALA A 371 -8.66 -7.73 -8.78
CA ALA A 371 -9.38 -6.49 -9.05
C ALA A 371 -10.87 -6.58 -8.65
N TYR A 372 -11.52 -7.71 -8.93
CA TYR A 372 -12.90 -7.96 -8.54
C TYR A 372 -13.07 -7.98 -7.01
N ILE A 373 -12.23 -8.74 -6.29
CA ILE A 373 -12.32 -8.88 -4.82
C ILE A 373 -12.19 -7.52 -4.13
N VAL A 374 -11.14 -6.76 -4.47
CA VAL A 374 -10.90 -5.45 -3.88
C VAL A 374 -11.99 -4.45 -4.29
N SER A 375 -12.51 -4.51 -5.52
CA SER A 375 -13.65 -3.66 -5.94
C SER A 375 -14.93 -3.96 -5.17
N ARG A 376 -15.18 -5.23 -4.80
CA ARG A 376 -16.30 -5.61 -3.92
C ARG A 376 -16.12 -5.03 -2.52
N LEU A 377 -14.91 -5.09 -1.98
CA LEU A 377 -14.59 -4.53 -0.67
C LEU A 377 -14.70 -3.00 -0.65
N PHE A 378 -14.18 -2.32 -1.67
CA PHE A 378 -14.34 -0.89 -1.89
C PHE A 378 -15.81 -0.48 -1.89
N HIS A 379 -16.64 -1.21 -2.64
CA HIS A 379 -18.07 -0.93 -2.67
C HIS A 379 -18.72 -1.08 -1.29
N ALA A 380 -18.42 -2.15 -0.56
CA ALA A 380 -18.97 -2.40 0.76
C ALA A 380 -18.54 -1.35 1.79
N ALA A 381 -17.28 -0.91 1.76
CA ALA A 381 -16.74 0.06 2.69
C ALA A 381 -17.10 1.51 2.35
N VAL A 382 -16.80 1.93 1.11
CA VAL A 382 -16.81 3.34 0.69
C VAL A 382 -18.16 3.72 0.10
N THR A 383 -18.69 2.95 -0.86
CA THR A 383 -19.99 3.26 -1.46
C THR A 383 -21.12 3.10 -0.45
N LEU A 384 -21.21 1.97 0.25
CA LEU A 384 -22.25 1.70 1.24
C LEU A 384 -21.98 2.39 2.59
N ARG A 385 -20.87 3.12 2.71
CA ARG A 385 -20.41 3.79 3.94
C ARG A 385 -20.43 2.90 5.18
N ASN A 386 -20.04 1.64 5.02
CA ASN A 386 -19.96 0.71 6.14
C ASN A 386 -18.68 0.95 6.94
N THR A 387 -18.79 1.70 8.03
CA THR A 387 -17.65 2.08 8.88
C THR A 387 -17.00 0.91 9.61
N TRP A 388 -17.68 -0.22 9.78
CA TRP A 388 -17.06 -1.43 10.33
C TRP A 388 -16.16 -2.15 9.33
N ILE A 389 -16.46 -2.03 8.03
CA ILE A 389 -15.68 -2.65 6.94
C ILE A 389 -14.61 -1.69 6.41
N LEU A 390 -14.82 -0.37 6.58
CA LEU A 390 -13.87 0.66 6.16
C LEU A 390 -12.40 0.40 6.57
N PRO A 391 -12.07 0.02 7.82
CA PRO A 391 -10.67 -0.26 8.15
C PRO A 391 -10.13 -1.44 7.33
N LEU A 392 -10.91 -2.51 7.12
CA LEU A 392 -10.49 -3.66 6.30
C LEU A 392 -10.21 -3.24 4.86
N PHE A 393 -11.06 -2.38 4.31
CA PHE A 393 -10.82 -1.82 2.98
C PHE A 393 -9.54 -0.96 2.95
N VAL A 394 -9.27 -0.15 3.96
CA VAL A 394 -8.04 0.66 4.00
C VAL A 394 -6.78 -0.20 4.15
N LEU A 395 -6.86 -1.32 4.88
CA LEU A 395 -5.80 -2.34 4.93
C LEU A 395 -5.53 -2.89 3.52
N GLU A 396 -6.58 -3.32 2.81
CA GLU A 396 -6.46 -3.84 1.44
C GLU A 396 -6.06 -2.76 0.42
N PHE A 397 -6.52 -1.53 0.60
CA PHE A 397 -6.14 -0.39 -0.23
C PHE A 397 -4.64 -0.15 -0.14
N ASN A 398 -4.05 -0.19 1.06
CA ASN A 398 -2.59 -0.14 1.20
C ASN A 398 -1.92 -1.41 0.66
N ARG A 399 -2.54 -2.57 0.84
CA ARG A 399 -2.03 -3.85 0.32
C ARG A 399 -1.93 -3.87 -1.20
N ILE A 400 -2.72 -3.10 -1.95
CA ILE A 400 -2.51 -2.92 -3.40
C ILE A 400 -1.05 -2.52 -3.67
N PHE A 401 -0.50 -1.57 -2.89
CA PHE A 401 0.89 -1.14 -3.03
C PHE A 401 1.88 -2.28 -2.73
N THR A 402 1.63 -3.08 -1.70
CA THR A 402 2.48 -4.24 -1.34
C THR A 402 2.38 -5.37 -2.36
N VAL A 403 1.19 -5.65 -2.89
CA VAL A 403 0.95 -6.66 -3.93
C VAL A 403 1.69 -6.26 -5.20
N MET A 404 1.60 -4.99 -5.59
CA MET A 404 2.38 -4.48 -6.73
C MET A 404 3.89 -4.58 -6.51
N ARG A 405 4.33 -4.59 -5.25
CA ARG A 405 5.72 -4.70 -4.81
C ARG A 405 6.03 -6.07 -4.18
N GLY A 406 5.49 -7.13 -4.77
CA GLY A 406 5.70 -8.49 -4.30
C GLY A 406 4.78 -9.47 -5.03
N THR A 407 3.93 -10.15 -4.26
CA THR A 407 3.05 -11.21 -4.76
C THR A 407 1.57 -10.93 -4.46
N LEU A 408 0.68 -11.49 -5.27
CA LEU A 408 -0.78 -11.47 -5.10
C LEU A 408 -1.19 -12.11 -3.77
N VAL A 409 -0.65 -13.30 -3.51
CA VAL A 409 -0.93 -14.07 -2.30
C VAL A 409 0.40 -14.30 -1.58
N PRO A 410 0.76 -13.44 -0.61
CA PRO A 410 1.99 -13.60 0.13
C PRO A 410 1.80 -14.63 1.25
N TRP A 411 2.89 -15.18 1.79
CA TRP A 411 2.84 -16.19 2.85
C TRP A 411 2.15 -15.66 4.13
N GLU A 412 2.13 -14.34 4.35
CA GLU A 412 1.45 -13.72 5.47
C GLU A 412 -0.08 -13.80 5.39
N VAL A 413 -0.65 -14.31 4.29
CA VAL A 413 -2.10 -14.46 4.09
C VAL A 413 -2.78 -15.20 5.25
N PHE A 414 -2.11 -16.20 5.84
CA PHE A 414 -2.65 -16.95 6.99
C PHE A 414 -2.86 -16.05 8.20
N PHE A 415 -1.96 -15.11 8.43
CA PHE A 415 -2.11 -14.11 9.49
C PHE A 415 -3.16 -13.08 9.11
N MET A 416 -3.17 -12.60 7.86
CA MET A 416 -4.18 -11.62 7.40
C MET A 416 -5.62 -12.12 7.58
N ILE A 417 -5.87 -13.40 7.31
CA ILE A 417 -7.17 -14.05 7.51
C ILE A 417 -7.61 -13.98 8.99
N ALA A 418 -6.68 -14.05 9.95
CA ALA A 418 -6.98 -13.86 11.37
C ALA A 418 -7.07 -12.38 11.78
N GLN A 419 -6.23 -11.53 11.18
CA GLN A 419 -6.19 -10.09 11.48
C GLN A 419 -7.50 -9.39 11.09
N TYR A 420 -8.11 -9.75 9.96
CA TYR A 420 -9.30 -9.05 9.46
C TYR A 420 -10.53 -9.22 10.38
N PRO A 421 -10.90 -10.44 10.83
CA PRO A 421 -11.90 -10.63 11.86
C PRO A 421 -11.57 -9.90 13.16
N ALA A 422 -10.31 -9.91 13.60
CA ALA A 422 -9.91 -9.22 14.84
C ALA A 422 -10.13 -7.70 14.74
N VAL A 423 -9.68 -7.07 13.65
CA VAL A 423 -9.90 -5.63 13.39
C VAL A 423 -11.39 -5.32 13.29
N TYR A 424 -12.16 -6.15 12.62
CA TYR A 424 -13.61 -5.99 12.52
C TYR A 424 -14.29 -6.05 13.89
N ILE A 425 -13.95 -7.04 14.72
CA ILE A 425 -14.51 -7.21 16.07
C ILE A 425 -14.16 -6.01 16.95
N MET A 426 -12.88 -5.62 17.01
CA MET A 426 -12.43 -4.46 17.79
C MET A 426 -13.15 -3.17 17.36
N THR A 427 -13.31 -2.97 16.05
CA THR A 427 -14.04 -1.82 15.51
C THR A 427 -15.50 -1.84 15.93
N ARG A 428 -16.17 -3.01 15.87
CA ARG A 428 -17.57 -3.17 16.27
C ARG A 428 -17.79 -2.97 17.77
N LEU A 429 -16.84 -3.37 18.61
CA LEU A 429 -16.89 -3.17 20.06
C LEU A 429 -16.71 -1.69 20.45
N CYS A 430 -15.99 -0.92 19.64
CA CYS A 430 -15.75 0.50 19.90
C CYS A 430 -16.77 1.43 19.23
N LEU A 431 -17.39 1.01 18.12
CA LEU A 431 -18.29 1.83 17.31
C LEU A 431 -19.68 1.22 17.22
N SER A 432 -20.68 1.90 17.76
CA SER A 432 -22.09 1.56 17.57
C SER A 432 -22.77 2.55 16.62
N ARG A 433 -23.76 2.07 15.86
CA ARG A 433 -24.63 2.99 15.11
C ARG A 433 -25.46 3.76 16.13
N ALA A 434 -25.46 5.08 16.04
CA ALA A 434 -26.43 5.87 16.80
C ALA A 434 -27.80 5.48 16.25
N GLU A 435 -28.62 4.81 17.07
CA GLU A 435 -29.98 4.48 16.69
C GLU A 435 -30.65 5.76 16.17
N ARG A 436 -31.36 5.65 15.04
CA ARG A 436 -32.42 6.62 14.78
C ARG A 436 -33.35 6.46 15.96
N SER A 437 -33.31 7.39 16.91
CA SER A 437 -34.47 7.72 17.70
C SER A 437 -35.53 8.17 16.69
N LEU A 438 -36.22 7.21 16.08
CA LEU A 438 -37.56 7.38 15.57
C LEU A 438 -38.41 7.64 16.81
N GLN A 439 -38.28 8.83 17.38
CA GLN A 439 -39.41 9.51 17.94
C GLN A 439 -40.34 9.73 16.74
N PHE A 440 -41.18 8.75 16.45
CA PHE A 440 -42.44 9.05 15.79
C PHE A 440 -43.04 10.21 16.58
N PRO A 441 -43.38 11.35 15.94
CA PRO A 441 -44.15 12.35 16.63
C PRO A 441 -45.45 11.67 17.05
N LYS A 442 -45.60 11.41 18.34
CA LYS A 442 -46.90 11.12 18.93
C LYS A 442 -47.73 12.39 18.76
N GLY A 443 -48.68 12.34 17.84
CA GLY A 443 -49.87 13.20 17.83
C GLY A 443 -49.89 14.31 16.79
N SER A 444 -50.74 14.12 15.78
CA SER A 444 -52.04 14.79 15.81
C SER A 444 -53.06 13.98 15.01
N GLU A 445 -53.70 13.02 15.68
CA GLU A 445 -55.07 12.63 15.36
C GLU A 445 -55.94 13.86 15.59
N LYS A 446 -56.15 14.65 14.52
CA LYS A 446 -57.24 15.62 14.35
C LYS A 446 -57.08 16.17 12.94
N ASP A 447 -57.77 15.51 12.01
CA ASP A 447 -58.48 16.12 10.88
C ASP A 447 -59.07 15.00 10.02
N GLN A 448 -60.19 14.44 10.51
CA GLN A 448 -61.19 13.87 9.61
C GLN A 448 -62.08 15.03 9.15
N PRO A 449 -62.19 15.32 7.84
CA PRO A 449 -63.31 16.12 7.38
C PRO A 449 -64.57 15.24 7.41
N ARG A 450 -65.53 15.65 8.23
CA ARG A 450 -66.94 15.35 8.00
C ARG A 450 -67.38 16.17 6.78
N ALA A 451 -67.57 15.51 5.64
CA ALA A 451 -68.62 15.76 4.65
C ALA A 451 -68.48 14.73 3.52
#